data_AF-A0A2G2Z840-F1
#
_entry.id   AF-A0A2G2Z840-F1
#
_cell.length_a   1.000
_cell.length_b   1.000
_cell.length_c   1.000
_cell.angle_alpha   90.00
_cell.angle_beta   90.00
_cell.angle_gamma   90.00
#
_symmetry.space_group_name_H-M   'P 1'
#
loop_
_entity.id
_entity.type
_entity.pdbx_description
1 polymer ?
#
loop_
_entity_poly.entity_id
_entity_poly.type
_entity_poly.pdbx_seq_one_letter_code
_entity_poly.pdbx_strand_id
1 'polypeptide(L)'
;MGRQLGGSTELKVVIRHVWLVDEVKGIFFPVADYDKGIQRSIGVPGIDKYFREENKFDAYEESTKKMLLESAVEEIKVNTCNLVHLQLEKIQRFLDVKMLSLNRIDATNVLKEHEKEGDDDKWKHDVLKPFLDIMEEFLKK
;
A
#
# COMPACT_ATOMS: atom_id res chain seq x y z
N MET A 1 23.87 -22.21 24.22
CA MET A 1 22.46 -21.78 24.32
C MET A 1 22.11 -21.06 23.03
N GLY A 2 21.27 -21.68 22.22
CA GLY A 2 21.06 -21.32 20.81
C GLY A 2 20.31 -20.01 20.62
N ARG A 3 20.75 -19.23 19.63
CA ARG A 3 20.03 -18.10 19.06
C ARG A 3 18.68 -18.58 18.53
N GLN A 4 17.57 -18.05 19.04
CA GLN A 4 16.28 -18.20 18.39
C GLN A 4 16.23 -17.28 17.18
N LEU A 5 15.96 -17.88 16.03
CA LEU A 5 15.76 -17.25 14.74
C LEU A 5 14.38 -16.56 14.73
N GLY A 6 14.35 -15.23 14.83
CA GLY A 6 13.25 -14.38 14.35
C GLY A 6 13.29 -14.21 12.81
N GLY A 7 13.62 -15.27 12.07
CA GLY A 7 14.37 -15.16 10.81
C GLY A 7 13.62 -15.03 9.49
N SER A 8 12.29 -14.89 9.45
CA SER A 8 11.58 -14.85 8.14
C SER A 8 10.59 -13.69 8.01
N THR A 9 9.74 -13.47 9.01
CA THR A 9 8.76 -12.36 8.97
C THR A 9 9.43 -11.01 9.22
N GLU A 10 10.31 -10.92 10.21
CA GLU A 10 11.08 -9.68 10.46
C GLU A 10 12.01 -9.36 9.29
N LEU A 11 12.66 -10.36 8.69
CA LEU A 11 13.51 -10.16 7.52
C LEU A 11 12.72 -9.68 6.29
N LYS A 12 11.55 -10.27 6.01
CA LYS A 12 10.66 -9.83 4.90
C LYS A 12 10.12 -8.41 5.12
N VAL A 13 9.78 -8.06 6.36
CA VAL A 13 9.31 -6.72 6.72
C VAL A 13 10.45 -5.70 6.61
N VAL A 14 11.64 -6.03 7.12
CA VAL A 14 12.84 -5.17 7.03
C VAL A 14 13.27 -4.94 5.59
N ILE A 15 13.31 -5.98 4.73
CA ILE A 15 13.65 -5.84 3.30
C ILE A 15 12.64 -4.93 2.58
N ARG A 16 11.35 -5.00 2.92
CA ARG A 16 10.31 -4.17 2.31
C ARG A 16 10.44 -2.69 2.67
N HIS A 17 10.86 -2.38 3.90
CA HIS A 17 11.06 -1.00 4.33
C HIS A 17 12.34 -0.37 3.75
N VAL A 18 13.41 -1.15 3.61
CA VAL A 18 14.67 -0.66 3.02
C VAL A 18 14.49 -0.23 1.56
N TRP A 19 13.77 -1.01 0.75
CA TRP A 19 13.51 -0.65 -0.65
C TRP A 19 12.72 0.66 -0.79
N LEU A 20 11.70 0.88 0.04
CA LEU A 20 10.88 2.10 -0.01
C LEU A 20 11.72 3.34 0.35
N VAL A 21 12.60 3.22 1.35
CA VAL A 21 13.51 4.30 1.75
C VAL A 21 14.45 4.66 0.60
N ASP A 22 15.07 3.65 -0.05
CA ASP A 22 15.96 3.87 -1.18
C ASP A 22 15.25 4.51 -2.38
N GLU A 23 14.02 4.07 -2.69
CA GLU A 23 13.21 4.64 -3.76
C GLU A 23 12.89 6.12 -3.51
N VAL A 24 12.40 6.45 -2.31
CA VAL A 24 12.04 7.83 -1.98
C VAL A 24 13.27 8.72 -1.89
N LYS A 25 14.42 8.19 -1.45
CA LYS A 25 15.69 8.93 -1.42
C LYS A 25 16.09 9.45 -2.80
N GLY A 26 15.81 8.69 -3.86
CA GLY A 26 16.11 9.09 -5.24
C GLY A 26 15.29 10.28 -5.75
N ILE A 27 14.13 10.55 -5.14
CA ILE A 27 13.23 11.67 -5.48
C ILE A 27 13.13 12.73 -4.38
N PHE A 28 13.91 12.57 -3.31
CA PHE A 28 13.89 13.47 -2.16
C PHE A 28 14.37 14.86 -2.58
N PHE A 29 13.55 15.87 -2.26
CA PHE A 29 13.88 17.26 -2.55
C PHE A 29 13.56 18.13 -1.32
N PRO A 30 14.52 18.93 -0.81
CA PRO A 30 14.33 19.71 0.41
C PRO A 30 13.13 20.67 0.38
N VAL A 31 12.73 21.14 -0.81
CA VAL A 31 11.62 22.10 -1.02
C VAL A 31 10.43 21.43 -1.75
N ALA A 32 10.20 20.14 -1.48
CA ALA A 32 9.11 19.40 -2.11
C ALA A 32 7.72 19.98 -1.79
N ASP A 33 6.87 20.00 -2.81
CA ASP A 33 5.46 20.38 -2.78
C ASP A 33 4.61 19.10 -2.88
N TYR A 34 4.14 18.64 -1.71
CA TYR A 34 3.35 17.40 -1.59
C TYR A 34 1.92 17.51 -2.11
N ASP A 35 1.53 18.64 -2.71
CA ASP A 35 0.24 18.81 -3.35
C ASP A 35 0.28 18.56 -4.86
N LYS A 36 1.47 18.28 -5.43
CA LYS A 36 1.63 18.15 -6.89
C LYS A 36 2.40 16.91 -7.34
N GLY A 37 1.98 16.39 -8.48
CA GLY A 37 2.69 15.33 -9.22
C GLY A 37 3.01 14.09 -8.37
N ILE A 38 4.20 13.53 -8.61
CA ILE A 38 4.68 12.30 -7.96
C ILE A 38 4.88 12.45 -6.45
N GLN A 39 5.08 13.68 -5.96
CA GLN A 39 5.31 13.95 -4.54
C GLN A 39 4.05 13.71 -3.68
N ARG A 40 2.86 13.67 -4.30
CA ARG A 40 1.60 13.33 -3.60
C ARG A 40 1.47 11.85 -3.22
N SER A 41 2.33 11.00 -3.73
CA SER A 41 2.29 9.56 -3.46
C SER A 41 2.39 9.29 -1.96
N ILE A 42 1.52 8.46 -1.38
CA ILE A 42 1.39 8.30 0.10
C ILE A 42 2.74 8.02 0.79
N GLY A 43 3.59 7.20 0.18
CA GLY A 43 4.89 6.84 0.74
C GLY A 43 5.89 8.00 0.82
N VAL A 44 5.74 9.02 -0.04
CA VAL A 44 6.73 10.09 -0.19
C VAL A 44 6.70 11.06 1.00
N PRO A 45 5.56 11.65 1.42
CA PRO A 45 5.52 12.50 2.61
C PRO A 45 5.90 11.76 3.89
N GLY A 46 5.51 10.47 4.00
CA GLY A 46 5.84 9.65 5.17
C GLY A 46 7.35 9.45 5.34
N ILE A 47 8.05 9.10 4.25
CA ILE A 47 9.51 8.90 4.28
C ILE A 47 10.28 10.23 4.27
N ASP A 48 9.78 11.30 3.64
CA ASP A 48 10.41 12.63 3.72
C ASP A 48 10.50 13.14 5.16
N LYS A 49 9.44 12.98 5.95
CA LYS A 49 9.46 13.31 7.38
C LYS A 49 10.55 12.55 8.12
N TYR A 50 10.71 11.25 7.83
CA TYR A 50 11.81 10.46 8.38
C TYR A 50 13.18 11.06 8.01
N PHE A 51 13.42 11.38 6.74
CA PHE A 51 14.69 11.99 6.33
C PHE A 51 14.93 13.36 6.97
N ARG A 52 13.90 14.19 7.13
CA ARG A 52 14.03 15.49 7.79
C ARG A 52 14.36 15.36 9.26
N GLU A 53 13.73 14.42 9.97
CA GLU A 53 14.05 14.17 11.38
C GLU A 53 15.44 13.56 11.53
N GLU A 54 15.80 12.58 10.70
CA GLU A 54 17.14 11.96 10.71
C GLU A 54 18.26 13.00 10.52
N ASN A 55 18.09 13.95 9.60
CA ASN A 55 19.09 14.97 9.28
C ASN A 55 19.20 16.10 10.31
N LYS A 56 18.30 16.22 11.29
CA LYS A 56 18.38 17.28 12.32
C LYS A 56 19.50 17.03 13.33
N PHE A 57 19.98 15.80 13.46
CA PHE A 57 21.01 15.43 14.43
C PHE A 57 22.01 14.46 13.81
N ASP A 58 23.27 14.88 13.68
CA ASP A 58 24.34 14.12 13.00
C ASP A 58 24.67 12.76 13.66
N ALA A 59 24.10 12.44 14.82
CA ALA A 59 24.42 11.24 15.59
C ALA A 59 23.21 10.65 16.32
N TYR A 60 22.14 10.33 15.61
CA TYR A 60 21.16 9.41 16.17
C TYR A 60 21.74 8.00 16.30
N GLU A 61 21.55 7.38 17.45
CA GLU A 61 21.76 5.94 17.60
C GLU A 61 20.87 5.17 16.62
N GLU A 62 21.37 4.03 16.14
CA GLU A 62 20.66 3.15 15.20
C GLU A 62 19.25 2.76 15.72
N SER A 63 19.12 2.59 17.03
CA SER A 63 17.85 2.37 17.73
C SER A 63 16.82 3.47 17.46
N THR A 64 17.26 4.73 17.48
CA THR A 64 16.40 5.90 17.29
C THR A 64 15.99 6.04 15.83
N LYS A 65 16.92 5.79 14.89
CA LYS A 65 16.61 5.78 13.45
C LYS A 65 15.57 4.73 13.10
N LYS A 66 15.69 3.53 13.69
CA LYS A 66 14.70 2.46 13.53
C LYS A 66 13.31 2.89 14.02
N MET A 67 13.22 3.52 15.19
CA MET A 67 11.94 4.01 15.73
C MET A 67 11.30 5.09 14.84
N LEU A 68 12.10 6.02 14.30
CA LEU A 68 11.61 7.04 13.37
C LEU A 68 11.07 6.41 12.08
N LEU A 69 11.78 5.42 11.53
CA LEU A 69 11.34 4.70 10.34
C LEU A 69 10.05 3.91 10.59
N GLU A 70 9.95 3.21 11.72
CA GLU A 70 8.72 2.50 12.12
C GLU A 70 7.54 3.46 12.25
N SER A 71 7.74 4.65 12.82
CA SER A 71 6.70 5.67 12.90
C SER A 71 6.27 6.18 11.52
N ALA A 72 7.22 6.39 10.59
CA ALA A 72 6.91 6.81 9.22
C ALA A 72 6.12 5.73 8.46
N VAL A 73 6.50 4.47 8.64
CA VAL A 73 5.78 3.32 8.07
C VAL A 73 4.36 3.23 8.61
N GLU A 74 4.16 3.45 9.91
CA GLU A 74 2.83 3.41 10.51
C GLU A 74 1.94 4.54 9.97
N GLU A 75 2.50 5.74 9.81
CA GLU A 75 1.81 6.86 9.16
C GLU A 75 1.39 6.52 7.71
N ILE A 76 2.26 5.86 6.94
CA ILE A 76 1.95 5.40 5.58
C ILE A 76 0.80 4.39 5.59
N LYS A 77 0.78 3.44 6.53
CA LYS A 77 -0.31 2.45 6.64
C LYS A 77 -1.63 3.15 6.97
N VAL A 78 -1.66 4.03 7.96
CA VAL A 78 -2.85 4.79 8.35
C VAL A 78 -3.37 5.61 7.17
N ASN A 79 -2.50 6.33 6.47
CA ASN A 79 -2.86 7.13 5.31
C ASN A 79 -3.38 6.26 4.15
N THR A 80 -2.81 5.08 3.94
CA THR A 80 -3.29 4.10 2.94
C THR A 80 -4.69 3.61 3.29
N CYS A 81 -4.95 3.24 4.54
CA CYS A 81 -6.28 2.85 5.01
C CYS A 81 -7.29 3.98 4.81
N ASN A 82 -6.94 5.21 5.18
CA ASN A 82 -7.80 6.38 4.97
C ASN A 82 -8.10 6.61 3.48
N LEU A 83 -7.09 6.49 2.61
CA LEU A 83 -7.30 6.61 1.17
C LEU A 83 -8.30 5.55 0.66
N VAL A 84 -8.17 4.30 1.09
CA VAL A 84 -9.09 3.22 0.68
C VAL A 84 -10.52 3.51 1.13
N HIS A 85 -10.73 4.00 2.36
CA HIS A 85 -12.05 4.42 2.82
C HIS A 85 -12.62 5.56 1.95
N LEU A 86 -11.82 6.58 1.66
CA LEU A 86 -12.23 7.70 0.79
C LEU A 86 -12.54 7.25 -0.64
N GLN A 87 -11.81 6.27 -1.18
CA GLN A 87 -12.10 5.68 -2.48
C GLN A 87 -13.43 4.94 -2.48
N LEU A 88 -13.72 4.16 -1.44
CA LEU A 88 -15.00 3.47 -1.29
C LEU A 88 -16.17 4.45 -1.22
N GLU A 89 -16.05 5.51 -0.41
CA GLU A 89 -17.06 6.57 -0.34
C GLU A 89 -17.30 7.23 -1.71
N LYS A 90 -16.23 7.51 -2.47
CA LYS A 90 -16.35 8.08 -3.81
C LYS A 90 -17.08 7.15 -4.78
N ILE A 91 -16.81 5.85 -4.73
CA ILE A 91 -17.50 4.85 -5.55
C ILE A 91 -18.98 4.80 -5.19
N GLN A 92 -19.32 4.78 -3.90
CA GLN A 92 -20.71 4.79 -3.43
C GLN A 92 -21.45 6.06 -3.88
N ARG A 93 -20.85 7.24 -3.69
CA ARG A 93 -21.43 8.50 -4.18
C ARG A 93 -21.62 8.53 -5.69
N PHE A 94 -20.69 7.93 -6.45
CA PHE A 94 -20.80 7.84 -7.90
C PHE A 94 -22.02 7.01 -8.33
N LEU A 95 -22.29 5.89 -7.64
CA LEU A 95 -23.48 5.06 -7.85
C LEU A 95 -24.77 5.84 -7.58
N ASP A 96 -24.84 6.52 -6.43
CA ASP A 96 -26.04 7.24 -5.99
C ASP A 96 -26.37 8.43 -6.92
N VAL A 97 -25.37 9.22 -7.30
CA VAL A 97 -25.57 10.44 -8.09
C VAL A 97 -25.86 10.15 -9.56
N LYS A 98 -25.23 9.11 -10.13
CA LYS A 98 -25.34 8.82 -11.57
C LYS A 98 -26.38 7.75 -11.88
N MET A 99 -26.99 7.12 -10.88
CA MET A 99 -27.93 5.99 -11.04
C MET A 99 -27.36 4.89 -11.97
N LEU A 100 -26.04 4.74 -11.99
CA LEU A 100 -25.35 3.78 -12.83
C LEU A 100 -25.31 2.44 -12.11
N SER A 101 -25.59 1.35 -12.84
CA SER A 101 -25.33 0.00 -12.34
C SER A 101 -23.86 -0.35 -12.55
N LEU A 102 -23.10 -0.56 -11.47
CA LEU A 102 -21.78 -1.19 -11.53
C LEU A 102 -21.90 -2.69 -11.28
N ASN A 103 -21.21 -3.48 -12.10
CA ASN A 103 -21.04 -4.90 -11.83
C ASN A 103 -19.93 -5.08 -10.79
N ARG A 104 -20.31 -5.40 -9.54
CA ARG A 104 -19.37 -5.66 -8.46
C ARG A 104 -18.74 -7.05 -8.64
N ILE A 105 -17.41 -7.10 -8.59
CA ILE A 105 -16.62 -8.34 -8.51
C ILE A 105 -15.97 -8.39 -7.13
N ASP A 106 -16.15 -9.48 -6.40
CA ASP A 106 -15.71 -9.59 -5.01
C ASP A 106 -14.40 -10.38 -4.88
N ALA A 107 -13.30 -9.66 -4.67
CA ALA A 107 -11.97 -10.27 -4.47
C ALA A 107 -11.64 -10.56 -2.99
N THR A 108 -12.61 -10.46 -2.07
CA THR A 108 -12.35 -10.59 -0.63
C THR A 108 -11.72 -11.94 -0.26
N ASN A 109 -12.17 -13.03 -0.88
CA ASN A 109 -11.64 -14.37 -0.59
C ASN A 109 -10.20 -14.56 -1.09
N VAL A 110 -9.84 -13.93 -2.21
CA VAL A 110 -8.46 -13.88 -2.70
C VAL A 110 -7.58 -13.18 -1.66
N LEU A 111 -8.01 -12.03 -1.13
CA LEU A 111 -7.21 -11.23 -0.20
C LEU A 111 -7.10 -11.83 1.21
N LYS A 112 -8.07 -12.65 1.65
CA LYS A 112 -8.08 -13.24 3.00
C LYS A 112 -7.03 -14.32 3.22
N GLU A 113 -6.58 -14.99 2.17
CA GLU A 113 -5.69 -16.14 2.27
C GLU A 113 -4.33 -15.81 1.66
N HIS A 114 -3.48 -15.16 2.45
CA HIS A 114 -2.11 -14.88 2.07
C HIS A 114 -1.32 -16.16 1.73
N GLU A 115 -0.71 -16.17 0.53
CA GLU A 115 0.47 -16.97 0.15
C GLU A 115 0.37 -18.47 0.45
N LYS A 116 -0.69 -19.14 -0.02
CA LYS A 116 -0.69 -20.61 -0.14
C LYS A 116 -0.81 -21.02 -1.60
N GLU A 117 -0.15 -22.12 -1.98
CA GLU A 117 -0.37 -22.79 -3.27
C GLU A 117 -1.89 -22.97 -3.47
N GLY A 118 -2.44 -22.35 -4.53
CA GLY A 118 -3.88 -22.32 -4.84
C GLY A 118 -4.52 -20.93 -4.99
N ASP A 119 -3.76 -19.84 -4.77
CA ASP A 119 -4.26 -18.45 -4.92
C ASP A 119 -4.72 -18.12 -6.37
N ASP A 120 -4.01 -18.68 -7.36
CA ASP A 120 -4.35 -18.52 -8.79
C ASP A 120 -5.73 -19.12 -9.13
N ASP A 121 -6.11 -20.23 -8.50
CA ASP A 121 -7.40 -20.87 -8.74
C ASP A 121 -8.56 -20.06 -8.15
N LYS A 122 -8.34 -19.39 -7.02
CA LYS A 122 -9.34 -18.49 -6.41
C LYS A 122 -9.49 -17.21 -7.20
N TRP A 123 -8.40 -16.60 -7.64
CA TRP A 123 -8.47 -15.44 -8.53
C TRP A 123 -9.24 -15.77 -9.81
N LYS A 124 -8.94 -16.92 -10.44
CA LYS A 124 -9.67 -17.38 -11.62
C LYS A 124 -11.16 -17.51 -11.37
N HIS A 125 -11.54 -18.10 -10.23
CA HIS A 125 -12.94 -18.35 -9.90
C HIS A 125 -13.71 -17.09 -9.44
N ASP A 126 -13.17 -16.34 -8.49
CA ASP A 126 -13.87 -15.25 -7.80
C ASP A 126 -13.74 -13.90 -8.52
N VAL A 127 -12.73 -13.73 -9.38
CA VAL A 127 -12.47 -12.46 -10.08
C VAL A 127 -12.56 -12.61 -11.60
N LEU A 128 -11.73 -13.48 -12.19
CA LEU A 128 -11.59 -13.55 -13.65
C LEU A 128 -12.85 -14.07 -14.32
N LYS A 129 -13.43 -15.18 -13.82
CA LYS A 129 -14.63 -15.75 -14.42
C LYS A 129 -15.82 -14.78 -14.41
N PRO A 130 -16.22 -14.17 -13.28
CA PRO A 130 -17.28 -13.15 -13.26
C PRO A 130 -16.99 -11.98 -14.22
N PHE A 131 -15.74 -11.52 -14.28
CA PHE A 131 -15.34 -10.48 -15.23
C PHE A 131 -15.59 -10.89 -16.68
N LEU A 132 -15.18 -12.11 -17.07
CA LEU A 132 -15.37 -12.61 -18.43
C LEU A 132 -16.85 -12.78 -18.78
N ASP A 133 -17.67 -13.30 -17.86
CA ASP A 133 -19.11 -13.47 -18.06
C ASP A 133 -19.79 -12.09 -18.32
N ILE A 134 -19.44 -11.08 -17.51
CA ILE A 134 -19.91 -9.68 -17.68
C ILE A 134 -19.47 -9.12 -19.04
N MET A 135 -18.22 -9.35 -19.43
CA MET A 135 -17.67 -8.86 -20.70
C MET A 135 -18.34 -9.54 -21.90
N GLU A 136 -18.61 -10.84 -21.82
CA GLU A 136 -19.29 -11.58 -22.88
C GLU A 136 -20.72 -11.06 -23.09
N GLU A 137 -21.47 -10.81 -22.01
CA GLU A 137 -22.80 -10.19 -22.08
C GLU A 137 -22.76 -8.77 -22.65
N PHE A 138 -21.74 -7.98 -22.29
CA PHE A 138 -21.56 -6.63 -22.81
C PHE A 138 -21.30 -6.64 -24.32
N LEU A 139 -20.42 -7.52 -24.80
CA LEU A 139 -20.04 -7.61 -26.22
C LEU A 139 -21.12 -8.22 -27.11
N LYS A 140 -22.12 -8.90 -26.54
CA LYS A 140 -23.30 -9.41 -27.27
C LYS A 140 -24.35 -8.33 -27.57
N LYS A 141 -24.23 -7.15 -26.97
CA LYS A 141 -25.11 -5.99 -27.20
C LYS A 141 -24.51 -5.07 -28.26
#